data_AF-A0A2I0KC76-F1
#
_entry.id   AF-A0A2I0KC76-F1
#
_cell.length_a   1.000
_cell.length_b   1.000
_cell.length_c   1.000
_cell.angle_alpha   90.00
_cell.angle_beta   90.00
_cell.angle_gamma   90.00
#
_symmetry.space_group_name_H-M   'P 1'
#
loop_
_entity.id
_entity.type
_entity.pdbx_description
1 polymer ?
#
loop_
_entity_poly.entity_id
_entity_poly.type
_entity_poly.pdbx_seq_one_letter_code
_entity_poly.pdbx_strand_id
1 'polypeptide(L)'
;MNTTKDISDYLWYTFRFQPNSSCNTPVLHVESHAHAAHAFVNDLHIGAAHGNHDVKVFTLEYPIPLQDDMNNISILSNMVGLPDSGAFMESKVAGLTQVEIQCDQNEVYNFTEYLWGYQVGLLGEKLQIYEEQNLEQVDWSSGTSLNQPLTWYKSVFDIPEGSEPLALNLSTMGKGEAWVNGQSIGRYWVSFLAPSGSPSQILYHVPRSFVEPSGNLLVLLEEDGGDPLGVTLVTVSTDDIKEKSSTPSPSIDTNSKYSLPDTRMRRGDLKFS
;
A
#
# COMPACT_ATOMS: atom_id res chain seq x y z
N MET A 1 10.05 10.07 -10.28
CA MET A 1 10.03 11.56 -10.09
C MET A 1 9.80 12.32 -11.38
N ASN A 2 10.68 12.23 -12.40
CA ASN A 2 10.48 12.98 -13.65
C ASN A 2 9.22 12.56 -14.42
N THR A 3 8.93 11.26 -14.47
CA THR A 3 7.76 10.70 -15.17
C THR A 3 6.46 10.98 -14.44
N THR A 4 6.43 10.73 -13.12
CA THR A 4 5.21 10.89 -12.31
C THR A 4 4.87 12.34 -12.01
N LYS A 5 5.86 13.25 -12.01
CA LYS A 5 5.72 14.66 -11.59
C LYS A 5 5.04 14.82 -10.23
N ASP A 6 5.17 13.81 -9.38
CA ASP A 6 4.53 13.74 -8.05
C ASP A 6 2.99 13.84 -8.09
N ILE A 7 2.37 13.47 -9.21
CA ILE A 7 0.91 13.42 -9.35
C ILE A 7 0.34 12.15 -8.71
N SER A 8 1.12 11.07 -8.71
CA SER A 8 0.82 9.81 -8.04
C SER A 8 2.12 9.18 -7.53
N ASP A 9 2.00 8.41 -6.46
CA ASP A 9 3.07 7.60 -5.90
C ASP A 9 3.46 6.44 -6.82
N TYR A 10 2.55 6.06 -7.72
CA TYR A 10 2.63 4.84 -8.52
C TYR A 10 3.12 5.09 -9.94
N LEU A 11 4.07 4.27 -10.38
CA LEU A 11 4.53 4.19 -11.77
C LEU A 11 4.63 2.74 -12.21
N TRP A 12 3.87 2.39 -13.23
CA TRP A 12 3.99 1.11 -13.92
C TRP A 12 5.13 1.16 -14.93
N TYR A 13 5.97 0.13 -14.87
CA TYR A 13 6.96 -0.24 -15.88
C TYR A 13 6.50 -1.55 -16.52
N THR A 14 6.24 -1.55 -17.81
CA THR A 14 5.74 -2.73 -18.52
C THR A 14 6.62 -3.08 -19.71
N PHE A 15 6.81 -4.37 -19.96
CA PHE A 15 7.44 -4.85 -21.18
C PHE A 15 6.93 -6.24 -21.52
N ARG A 16 7.19 -6.66 -22.75
CA ARG A 16 6.88 -8.01 -23.21
C ARG A 16 8.14 -8.60 -23.81
N PHE A 17 8.36 -9.88 -23.54
CA PHE A 17 9.45 -10.63 -24.16
C PHE A 17 9.05 -12.09 -24.32
N GLN A 18 9.70 -12.77 -25.25
CA GLN A 18 9.60 -14.21 -25.43
C GLN A 18 10.98 -14.82 -25.18
N PRO A 19 11.11 -15.82 -24.29
CA PRO A 19 12.36 -16.53 -24.09
C PRO A 19 12.84 -17.21 -25.38
N ASN A 20 14.16 -17.26 -25.59
CA ASN A 20 14.76 -17.98 -26.72
C ASN A 20 14.78 -19.49 -26.50
N SER A 21 14.78 -19.92 -25.23
CA SER A 21 14.86 -21.30 -24.80
C SER A 21 13.94 -21.51 -23.58
N SER A 22 13.52 -22.75 -23.34
CA SER A 22 12.72 -23.07 -22.16
C SER A 22 13.55 -22.85 -20.89
N CYS A 23 13.02 -22.02 -20.00
CA CYS A 23 13.67 -21.62 -18.78
C CYS A 23 13.05 -22.36 -17.59
N ASN A 24 13.81 -23.27 -16.96
CA ASN A 24 13.25 -24.20 -15.98
C ASN A 24 13.03 -23.56 -14.60
N THR A 25 13.96 -22.70 -14.19
CA THR A 25 13.91 -22.00 -12.89
C THR A 25 14.17 -20.51 -13.04
N PRO A 26 13.31 -19.76 -13.75
CA PRO A 26 13.51 -18.33 -13.92
C PRO A 26 13.33 -17.58 -12.60
N VAL A 27 14.23 -16.66 -12.34
CA VAL A 27 14.16 -15.72 -11.22
C VAL A 27 14.15 -14.32 -11.78
N LEU A 28 13.12 -13.55 -11.44
CA LEU A 28 13.08 -12.11 -11.70
C LEU A 28 13.91 -11.40 -10.64
N HIS A 29 14.89 -10.63 -11.08
CA HIS A 29 15.70 -9.74 -10.27
C HIS A 29 15.39 -8.28 -10.64
N VAL A 30 14.97 -7.50 -9.66
CA VAL A 30 14.71 -6.07 -9.83
C VAL A 30 15.40 -5.31 -8.71
N GLU A 31 16.32 -4.42 -9.08
CA GLU A 31 16.90 -3.43 -8.17
C GLU A 31 16.19 -2.10 -8.34
N SER A 32 15.94 -1.39 -7.24
CA SER A 32 15.23 -0.11 -7.28
C SER A 32 15.71 0.87 -6.20
N HIS A 33 15.75 2.15 -6.60
CA HIS A 33 15.89 3.31 -5.71
C HIS A 33 14.55 3.88 -5.25
N ALA A 34 13.43 3.25 -5.63
CA ALA A 34 12.12 3.59 -5.10
C ALA A 34 11.96 3.16 -3.64
N HIS A 35 10.77 3.31 -3.07
CA HIS A 35 10.51 2.90 -1.70
C HIS A 35 9.92 1.49 -1.60
N ALA A 36 9.12 1.08 -2.59
CA ALA A 36 8.59 -0.27 -2.72
C ALA A 36 8.34 -0.63 -4.19
N ALA A 37 8.24 -1.92 -4.49
CA ALA A 37 7.79 -2.41 -5.79
C ALA A 37 7.01 -3.71 -5.69
N HIS A 38 6.06 -3.90 -6.61
CA HIS A 38 5.32 -5.14 -6.83
C HIS A 38 5.62 -5.67 -8.23
N ALA A 39 5.79 -6.99 -8.35
CA ALA A 39 6.04 -7.66 -9.62
C ALA A 39 4.84 -8.51 -10.05
N PHE A 40 4.50 -8.40 -11.34
CA PHE A 40 3.44 -9.16 -11.99
C PHE A 40 3.97 -9.82 -13.26
N VAL A 41 3.61 -11.08 -13.47
CA VAL A 41 3.95 -11.85 -14.67
C VAL A 41 2.67 -12.44 -15.24
N ASN A 42 2.32 -12.07 -16.47
CA ASN A 42 1.07 -12.48 -17.12
C ASN A 42 -0.15 -12.24 -16.22
N ASP A 43 -0.22 -11.03 -15.66
CA ASP A 43 -1.27 -10.54 -14.75
C ASP A 43 -1.35 -11.27 -13.38
N LEU A 44 -0.45 -12.22 -13.11
CA LEU A 44 -0.30 -12.86 -11.82
C LEU A 44 0.64 -12.05 -10.92
N HIS A 45 0.21 -11.68 -9.72
CA HIS A 45 1.08 -11.10 -8.69
C HIS A 45 2.07 -12.15 -8.20
N ILE A 46 3.36 -11.81 -8.25
CA ILE A 46 4.46 -12.70 -7.86
C ILE A 46 4.96 -12.37 -6.45
N GLY A 47 5.05 -11.08 -6.14
CA GLY A 47 5.61 -10.64 -4.88
C GLY A 47 5.82 -9.13 -4.83
N ALA A 48 6.26 -8.68 -3.66
CA ALA A 48 6.62 -7.30 -3.39
C ALA A 48 7.92 -7.25 -2.59
N ALA A 49 8.59 -6.10 -2.66
CA ALA A 49 9.74 -5.78 -1.83
C ALA A 49 9.75 -4.28 -1.53
N HIS A 50 10.37 -3.90 -0.42
CA HIS A 50 10.50 -2.51 -0.03
C HIS A 50 11.85 -2.23 0.61
N GLY A 51 12.31 -0.99 0.49
CA GLY A 51 13.46 -0.49 1.22
C GLY A 51 13.11 -0.23 2.70
N ASN A 52 14.09 0.26 3.46
CA ASN A 52 13.85 0.74 4.82
C ASN A 52 14.51 2.10 5.03
N HIS A 53 14.48 2.61 6.26
CA HIS A 53 15.04 3.92 6.54
C HIS A 53 16.54 4.00 6.27
N ASP A 54 17.28 2.93 6.55
CA ASP A 54 18.75 2.90 6.50
C ASP A 54 19.27 2.40 5.15
N VAL A 55 18.54 1.48 4.51
CA VAL A 55 18.85 0.89 3.21
C VAL A 55 17.82 1.35 2.19
N LYS A 56 18.22 2.32 1.36
CA LYS A 56 17.35 2.96 0.36
C LYS A 56 17.22 2.18 -0.94
N VAL A 57 18.23 1.36 -1.27
CA VAL A 57 18.21 0.48 -2.44
C VAL A 57 17.69 -0.88 -2.00
N PHE A 58 16.65 -1.38 -2.64
CA PHE A 58 16.14 -2.72 -2.36
C PHE A 58 16.13 -3.58 -3.61
N THR A 59 16.15 -4.88 -3.37
CA THR A 59 16.11 -5.90 -4.40
C THR A 59 14.84 -6.73 -4.23
N LEU A 60 14.12 -6.93 -5.32
CA LEU A 60 13.02 -7.87 -5.46
C LEU A 60 13.55 -9.07 -6.24
N GLU A 61 13.56 -10.24 -5.60
CA GLU A 61 14.01 -11.50 -6.19
C GLU A 61 12.98 -12.59 -5.96
N TYR A 62 12.31 -13.01 -7.03
CA TYR A 62 11.28 -14.05 -6.95
C TYR A 62 11.34 -15.02 -8.13
N PRO A 63 11.09 -16.32 -7.90
CA PRO A 63 10.85 -17.26 -8.99
C PRO A 63 9.57 -16.88 -9.73
N ILE A 64 9.59 -16.94 -11.05
CA ILE A 64 8.45 -16.52 -11.89
C ILE A 64 7.95 -17.64 -12.81
N PRO A 65 6.65 -17.71 -13.09
CA PRO A 65 6.11 -18.66 -14.07
C PRO A 65 6.23 -18.07 -15.48
N LEU A 66 7.34 -18.36 -16.16
CA LEU A 66 7.49 -18.02 -17.57
C LEU A 66 6.89 -19.09 -18.48
N GLN A 67 6.31 -18.63 -19.58
CA GLN A 67 5.85 -19.45 -20.69
C GLN A 67 6.89 -19.38 -21.83
N ASP A 68 6.94 -20.39 -22.70
CA ASP A 68 7.83 -20.38 -23.88
C ASP A 68 7.39 -19.34 -24.94
N ASP A 69 6.18 -18.80 -24.81
CA ASP A 69 5.61 -17.76 -25.67
C ASP A 69 5.88 -16.34 -25.13
N MET A 70 5.16 -15.34 -25.66
CA MET A 70 5.23 -13.96 -25.20
C MET A 70 4.71 -13.82 -23.77
N ASN A 71 5.57 -13.37 -22.86
CA ASN A 71 5.23 -13.05 -21.48
C ASN A 71 5.10 -11.54 -21.28
N ASN A 72 4.12 -11.14 -20.48
CA ASN A 72 3.95 -9.76 -20.01
C ASN A 72 4.57 -9.62 -18.64
N ILE A 73 5.49 -8.68 -18.49
CA ILE A 73 6.07 -8.34 -17.20
C ILE A 73 5.65 -6.92 -16.86
N SER A 74 5.07 -6.75 -15.67
CA SER A 74 4.66 -5.45 -15.14
C SER A 74 5.23 -5.27 -13.74
N ILE A 75 5.92 -4.15 -13.53
CA ILE A 75 6.49 -3.78 -12.25
C ILE A 75 5.83 -2.47 -11.81
N LEU A 76 5.14 -2.51 -10.68
CA LEU A 76 4.59 -1.32 -10.06
C LEU A 76 5.63 -0.77 -9.08
N SER A 77 6.25 0.36 -9.44
CA SER A 77 7.16 1.09 -8.57
C SER A 77 6.38 2.11 -7.74
N ASN A 78 6.67 2.20 -6.44
CA ASN A 78 5.98 3.09 -5.52
C ASN A 78 6.96 4.02 -4.75
N MET A 79 6.59 5.29 -4.64
CA MET A 79 7.23 6.30 -3.80
C MET A 79 6.42 6.64 -2.55
N VAL A 80 7.02 6.53 -1.35
CA VAL A 80 6.41 7.01 -0.10
C VAL A 80 7.01 8.36 0.28
N GLY A 81 6.52 9.41 -0.40
CA GLY A 81 7.03 10.77 -0.27
C GLY A 81 8.35 11.01 -1.01
N LEU A 82 8.81 12.27 -0.95
CA LEU A 82 10.09 12.70 -1.51
C LEU A 82 11.09 13.00 -0.38
N PRO A 83 12.40 12.84 -0.63
CA PRO A 83 13.40 13.31 0.31
C PRO A 83 13.15 14.78 0.67
N ASP A 84 13.30 15.14 1.95
CA ASP A 84 13.01 16.47 2.50
C ASP A 84 14.25 17.16 3.12
N SER A 85 15.38 16.45 3.18
CA SER A 85 16.63 16.94 3.76
C SER A 85 17.89 16.33 3.11
N GLY A 86 19.02 17.04 3.25
CA GLY A 86 20.34 16.66 2.73
C GLY A 86 20.88 17.59 1.64
N ALA A 87 22.14 17.41 1.26
CA ALA A 87 22.74 18.14 0.15
C ALA A 87 22.34 17.54 -1.21
N PHE A 88 22.25 18.39 -2.24
CA PHE A 88 21.98 18.00 -3.64
C PHE A 88 20.69 17.19 -3.85
N MET A 89 19.61 17.53 -3.14
CA MET A 89 18.34 16.82 -3.22
C MET A 89 17.74 16.81 -4.62
N GLU A 90 18.00 17.85 -5.41
CA GLU A 90 17.62 17.98 -6.81
C GLU A 90 18.23 16.91 -7.72
N SER A 91 19.31 16.26 -7.29
CA SER A 91 19.97 15.19 -8.05
C SER A 91 19.48 13.78 -7.70
N LYS A 92 18.65 13.65 -6.64
CA LYS A 92 18.15 12.34 -6.21
C LYS A 92 17.18 11.78 -7.25
N VAL A 93 17.41 10.53 -7.64
CA VAL A 93 16.56 9.78 -8.56
C VAL A 93 15.94 8.60 -7.82
N ALA A 94 14.76 8.19 -8.28
CA ALA A 94 14.08 7.01 -7.78
C ALA A 94 13.38 6.29 -8.93
N GLY A 95 13.20 4.98 -8.76
CA GLY A 95 12.73 4.06 -9.79
C GLY A 95 13.67 2.87 -9.93
N LEU A 96 13.36 2.01 -10.90
CA LEU A 96 14.11 0.79 -11.19
C LEU A 96 15.50 1.13 -11.72
N THR A 97 16.53 0.46 -11.20
CA THR A 97 17.94 0.64 -11.60
C THR A 97 18.47 -0.55 -12.39
N GLN A 98 17.96 -1.75 -12.11
CA GLN A 98 18.32 -2.98 -12.81
C GLN A 98 17.10 -3.89 -12.91
N VAL A 99 16.87 -4.47 -14.08
CA VAL A 99 15.85 -5.50 -14.27
C VAL A 99 16.42 -6.63 -15.10
N GLU A 100 16.44 -7.83 -14.53
CA GLU A 100 16.97 -9.03 -15.14
C GLU A 100 16.08 -10.23 -14.86
N ILE A 101 16.08 -11.17 -15.79
CA ILE A 101 15.55 -12.50 -15.56
C ILE A 101 16.72 -13.47 -15.67
N GLN A 102 17.09 -14.04 -14.55
CA GLN A 102 18.06 -15.13 -14.51
C GLN A 102 17.33 -16.42 -14.84
N CYS A 103 17.76 -17.09 -15.91
CA CYS A 103 17.25 -18.40 -16.30
C CYS A 103 18.18 -19.51 -15.78
N ASP A 104 18.68 -20.36 -16.67
CA ASP A 104 19.65 -21.40 -16.30
C ASP A 104 21.05 -20.78 -16.11
N GLN A 105 22.00 -21.54 -15.55
CA GLN A 105 23.23 -21.02 -14.89
C GLN A 105 24.05 -19.94 -15.63
N ASN A 106 23.94 -19.82 -16.96
CA ASN A 106 24.65 -18.79 -17.74
C ASN A 106 23.74 -17.92 -18.63
N GLU A 107 22.42 -18.13 -18.64
CA GLU A 107 21.50 -17.35 -19.47
C GLU A 107 20.79 -16.29 -18.62
N VAL A 108 21.06 -15.02 -18.93
CA VAL A 108 20.45 -13.86 -18.27
C VAL A 108 19.84 -12.98 -19.35
N TYR A 109 18.55 -12.70 -19.19
CA TYR A 109 17.86 -11.69 -19.99
C TYR A 109 17.95 -10.36 -19.26
N ASN A 110 18.70 -9.40 -19.78
CA ASN A 110 18.83 -8.07 -19.19
C ASN A 110 17.86 -7.09 -19.86
N PHE A 111 17.03 -6.45 -19.05
CA PHE A 111 15.99 -5.50 -19.48
C PHE A 111 16.23 -4.07 -18.99
N THR A 112 17.39 -3.78 -18.40
CA THR A 112 17.71 -2.49 -17.78
C THR A 112 17.62 -1.34 -18.79
N GLU A 113 18.14 -1.55 -20.00
CA GLU A 113 18.07 -0.56 -21.10
C GLU A 113 17.02 -0.94 -22.17
N TYR A 114 16.02 -1.75 -21.81
CA TYR A 114 15.00 -2.21 -22.75
C TYR A 114 13.98 -1.12 -23.10
N LEU A 115 13.16 -1.36 -24.11
CA LEU A 115 12.03 -0.48 -24.42
C LEU A 115 10.86 -0.80 -23.49
N TRP A 116 10.53 0.17 -22.64
CA TRP A 116 9.48 0.05 -21.63
C TRP A 116 8.22 0.83 -22.01
N GLY A 117 7.07 0.27 -21.66
CA GLY A 117 5.82 1.00 -21.47
C GLY A 117 5.77 1.63 -20.08
N TYR A 118 5.16 2.81 -19.99
CA TYR A 118 5.02 3.56 -18.74
C TYR A 118 3.58 4.00 -18.55
N GLN A 119 3.05 3.83 -17.32
CA GLN A 119 1.76 4.39 -16.92
C GLN A 119 1.88 5.00 -15.53
N VAL A 120 1.54 6.28 -15.42
CA VAL A 120 1.48 7.00 -14.14
C VAL A 120 0.14 6.69 -13.47
N GLY A 121 0.19 6.30 -12.19
CA GLY A 121 -0.99 6.06 -11.37
C GLY A 121 -1.72 4.75 -11.63
N LEU A 122 -2.69 4.50 -10.75
CA LEU A 122 -3.63 3.39 -10.78
C LEU A 122 -4.94 3.81 -11.47
N LEU A 123 -5.67 2.82 -12.00
CA LEU A 123 -6.96 3.08 -12.64
C LEU A 123 -7.95 3.73 -11.66
N GLY A 124 -8.02 3.25 -10.41
CA GLY A 124 -8.90 3.82 -9.39
C GLY A 124 -8.56 5.27 -9.03
N GLU A 125 -7.28 5.66 -9.02
CA GLU A 125 -6.87 7.06 -8.86
C GLU A 125 -7.36 7.91 -10.03
N LYS A 126 -7.16 7.43 -11.28
CA LYS A 126 -7.57 8.13 -12.49
C LYS A 126 -9.09 8.35 -12.57
N LEU A 127 -9.86 7.36 -12.13
CA LEU A 127 -11.33 7.42 -12.07
C LEU A 127 -11.85 8.12 -10.82
N GLN A 128 -10.96 8.44 -9.87
CA GLN A 128 -11.27 9.10 -8.60
C GLN A 128 -12.40 8.39 -7.84
N ILE A 129 -12.33 7.05 -7.76
CA ILE A 129 -13.37 6.21 -7.13
C ILE A 129 -13.45 6.33 -5.60
N TYR A 130 -12.65 7.21 -5.01
CA TYR A 130 -12.80 7.65 -3.63
C TYR A 130 -13.87 8.75 -3.48
N GLU A 131 -14.37 9.32 -4.58
CA GLU A 131 -15.48 10.27 -4.61
C GLU A 131 -16.82 9.57 -4.84
N GLU A 132 -17.87 9.98 -4.10
CA GLU A 132 -19.18 9.32 -4.13
C GLU A 132 -19.81 9.29 -5.53
N GLN A 133 -19.73 10.39 -6.27
CA GLN A 133 -20.23 10.51 -7.65
C GLN A 133 -19.57 9.57 -8.65
N ASN A 134 -18.37 9.05 -8.35
CA ASN A 134 -17.58 8.24 -9.27
C ASN A 134 -17.64 6.75 -8.95
N LEU A 135 -18.35 6.36 -7.87
CA LEU A 135 -18.46 4.97 -7.46
C LEU A 135 -19.11 4.08 -8.51
N GLU A 136 -19.92 4.61 -9.42
CA GLU A 136 -20.58 3.83 -10.48
C GLU A 136 -19.69 3.59 -11.71
N GLN A 137 -18.46 4.14 -11.74
CA GLN A 137 -17.53 3.96 -12.87
C GLN A 137 -16.84 2.59 -12.88
N VAL A 138 -16.99 1.80 -11.80
CA VAL A 138 -16.40 0.47 -11.67
C VAL A 138 -17.42 -0.52 -11.09
N ASP A 139 -17.24 -1.80 -11.44
CA ASP A 139 -18.10 -2.86 -10.97
C ASP A 139 -17.68 -3.32 -9.58
N TRP A 140 -18.37 -2.79 -8.57
CA TRP A 140 -18.19 -3.21 -7.19
C TRP A 140 -18.87 -4.56 -6.94
N SER A 141 -18.11 -5.53 -6.43
CA SER A 141 -18.62 -6.85 -6.08
C SER A 141 -18.85 -6.99 -4.58
N SER A 142 -19.89 -7.75 -4.23
CA SER A 142 -20.23 -8.08 -2.83
C SER A 142 -19.56 -9.40 -2.46
N GLY A 143 -18.59 -9.35 -1.55
CA GLY A 143 -17.76 -10.49 -1.18
C GLY A 143 -16.51 -10.03 -0.42
N THR A 144 -15.67 -10.99 -0.02
CA THR A 144 -14.42 -10.73 0.71
C THR A 144 -13.27 -11.38 -0.04
N SER A 145 -12.74 -10.68 -1.05
CA SER A 145 -11.36 -10.93 -1.46
C SER A 145 -10.46 -10.48 -0.32
N LEU A 146 -10.04 -11.45 0.49
CA LEU A 146 -9.08 -11.24 1.56
C LEU A 146 -7.68 -11.35 0.97
N ASN A 147 -6.76 -10.50 1.42
CA ASN A 147 -5.35 -10.57 1.08
C ASN A 147 -5.06 -10.52 -0.43
N GLN A 148 -5.87 -9.80 -1.21
CA GLN A 148 -5.54 -9.50 -2.59
C GLN A 148 -4.79 -8.15 -2.66
N PRO A 149 -3.64 -8.10 -3.36
CA PRO A 149 -2.94 -6.85 -3.57
C PRO A 149 -3.70 -5.96 -4.55
N LEU A 150 -3.44 -4.66 -4.51
CA LEU A 150 -4.05 -3.64 -5.38
C LEU A 150 -5.59 -3.67 -5.44
N THR A 151 -6.23 -3.88 -4.30
CA THR A 151 -7.69 -3.97 -4.18
C THR A 151 -8.26 -2.67 -3.62
N TRP A 152 -9.39 -2.23 -4.19
CA TRP A 152 -10.14 -1.11 -3.62
C TRP A 152 -11.29 -1.65 -2.77
N TYR A 153 -11.42 -1.14 -1.56
CA TYR A 153 -12.54 -1.43 -0.67
C TYR A 153 -13.36 -0.17 -0.42
N LYS A 154 -14.67 -0.32 -0.26
CA LYS A 154 -15.52 0.76 0.25
C LYS A 154 -16.50 0.28 1.29
N SER A 155 -16.89 1.17 2.18
CA SER A 155 -17.95 0.95 3.17
C SER A 155 -18.63 2.27 3.54
N VAL A 156 -19.77 2.17 4.22
CA VAL A 156 -20.50 3.32 4.78
C VAL A 156 -20.57 3.16 6.30
N PHE A 157 -20.32 4.25 7.04
CA PHE A 157 -20.31 4.21 8.50
C PHE A 157 -20.93 5.45 9.14
N ASP A 158 -21.42 5.26 10.37
CA ASP A 158 -21.89 6.33 11.24
C ASP A 158 -20.84 6.62 12.32
N ILE A 159 -20.76 7.86 12.79
CA ILE A 159 -19.82 8.24 13.85
C ILE A 159 -20.47 8.10 15.24
N PRO A 160 -19.70 7.76 16.27
CA PRO A 160 -20.20 7.81 17.64
C PRO A 160 -20.49 9.25 18.08
N GLU A 161 -21.48 9.40 18.96
CA GLU A 161 -21.81 10.67 19.61
C GLU A 161 -20.60 11.23 20.39
N GLY A 162 -20.59 12.55 20.58
CA GLY A 162 -19.55 13.26 21.32
C GLY A 162 -18.51 13.96 20.44
N SER A 163 -17.55 14.62 21.09
CA SER A 163 -16.56 15.49 20.46
C SER A 163 -15.14 14.90 20.43
N GLU A 164 -14.97 13.67 20.92
CA GLU A 164 -13.65 13.03 20.99
C GLU A 164 -13.02 12.87 19.60
N PRO A 165 -11.70 13.01 19.44
CA PRO A 165 -11.01 12.70 18.19
C PRO A 165 -11.33 11.30 17.67
N LEU A 166 -11.41 11.14 16.35
CA LEU A 166 -11.69 9.87 15.69
C LEU A 166 -10.43 9.31 15.05
N ALA A 167 -10.31 7.99 15.02
CA ALA A 167 -9.29 7.31 14.24
C ALA A 167 -9.83 6.02 13.62
N LEU A 168 -9.32 5.66 12.44
CA LEU A 168 -9.45 4.32 11.89
C LEU A 168 -8.37 3.43 12.48
N ASN A 169 -8.77 2.29 13.03
CA ASN A 169 -7.87 1.20 13.32
C ASN A 169 -7.72 0.33 12.07
N LEU A 170 -6.54 0.37 11.46
CA LEU A 170 -6.18 -0.38 10.26
C LEU A 170 -5.26 -1.57 10.57
N SER A 171 -5.20 -2.04 11.83
CA SER A 171 -4.28 -3.11 12.27
C SER A 171 -4.37 -4.42 11.49
N THR A 172 -5.46 -4.68 10.77
CA THR A 172 -5.65 -5.87 9.92
C THR A 172 -5.35 -5.63 8.44
N MET A 173 -4.93 -4.42 8.09
CA MET A 173 -4.58 -4.02 6.72
C MET A 173 -3.06 -4.12 6.49
N GLY A 174 -2.65 -4.02 5.23
CA GLY A 174 -1.25 -4.01 4.82
C GLY A 174 -0.73 -2.60 4.61
N LYS A 175 -0.89 -2.10 3.38
CA LYS A 175 -0.38 -0.79 2.94
C LYS A 175 -1.37 -0.14 1.99
N GLY A 176 -1.45 1.18 2.00
CA GLY A 176 -2.15 1.91 0.95
C GLY A 176 -2.56 3.29 1.40
N GLU A 177 -3.73 3.73 0.99
CA GLU A 177 -4.27 5.05 1.32
C GLU A 177 -5.77 4.96 1.64
N ALA A 178 -6.23 5.85 2.50
CA ALA A 178 -7.59 5.90 2.97
C ALA A 178 -8.24 7.26 2.69
N TRP A 179 -9.52 7.23 2.33
CA TRP A 179 -10.34 8.42 2.09
C TRP A 179 -11.64 8.35 2.87
N VAL A 180 -12.04 9.48 3.46
CA VAL A 180 -13.34 9.64 4.11
C VAL A 180 -14.08 10.77 3.40
N ASN A 181 -15.26 10.47 2.84
CA ASN A 181 -16.08 11.42 2.09
C ASN A 181 -15.28 12.15 0.98
N GLY A 182 -14.47 11.41 0.22
CA GLY A 182 -13.59 11.94 -0.83
C GLY A 182 -12.33 12.67 -0.36
N GLN A 183 -12.15 12.88 0.95
CA GLN A 183 -10.97 13.51 1.52
C GLN A 183 -9.93 12.46 1.92
N SER A 184 -8.70 12.56 1.40
CA SER A 184 -7.61 11.69 1.86
C SER A 184 -7.31 11.96 3.33
N ILE A 185 -7.22 10.88 4.11
CA ILE A 185 -6.72 10.91 5.49
C ILE A 185 -5.27 10.39 5.60
N GLY A 186 -4.64 10.14 4.45
CA GLY A 186 -3.23 9.79 4.32
C GLY A 186 -2.95 8.31 4.07
N ARG A 187 -1.67 8.05 3.84
CA ARG A 187 -1.13 6.70 3.62
C ARG A 187 -1.12 5.92 4.92
N TYR A 188 -1.46 4.64 4.84
CA TYR A 188 -1.19 3.67 5.89
C TYR A 188 -0.16 2.66 5.44
N TRP A 189 0.68 2.21 6.39
CA TRP A 189 1.65 1.15 6.13
C TRP A 189 1.86 0.32 7.39
N VAL A 190 0.88 -0.53 7.66
CA VAL A 190 0.78 -1.38 8.85
C VAL A 190 1.73 -2.58 8.74
N SER A 191 1.94 -3.09 7.52
CA SER A 191 2.93 -4.14 7.22
C SER A 191 4.38 -3.68 7.41
N PHE A 192 4.64 -2.37 7.52
CA PHE A 192 5.98 -1.84 7.82
C PHE A 192 6.30 -1.95 9.31
N LEU A 193 6.98 -3.04 9.68
CA LEU A 193 7.29 -3.39 11.06
C LEU A 193 8.55 -2.70 11.56
N ALA A 194 8.50 -2.20 12.79
CA ALA A 194 9.69 -1.80 13.54
C ALA A 194 10.56 -3.03 13.86
N PRO A 195 11.84 -2.85 14.28
CA PRO A 195 12.69 -3.97 14.70
C PRO A 195 12.10 -4.84 15.82
N SER A 196 11.14 -4.32 16.59
CA SER A 196 10.37 -5.06 17.60
C SER A 196 9.33 -6.03 17.01
N GLY A 197 9.07 -5.99 15.70
CA GLY A 197 8.04 -6.77 15.01
C GLY A 197 6.63 -6.16 15.10
N SER A 198 6.49 -4.94 15.62
CA SER A 198 5.20 -4.25 15.71
C SER A 198 5.03 -3.22 14.58
N PRO A 199 3.81 -2.98 14.08
CA PRO A 199 3.56 -1.91 13.11
C PRO A 199 3.98 -0.55 13.65
N SER A 200 4.51 0.30 12.77
CA SER A 200 4.86 1.69 13.11
C SER A 200 3.65 2.54 13.49
N GLN A 201 2.51 2.32 12.82
CA GLN A 201 1.26 3.03 13.06
C GLN A 201 0.06 2.16 12.65
N ILE A 202 -0.93 2.03 13.55
CA ILE A 202 -2.18 1.32 13.28
C ILE A 202 -3.43 2.20 13.37
N LEU A 203 -3.32 3.35 14.07
CA LEU A 203 -4.40 4.32 14.22
C LEU A 203 -4.16 5.50 13.28
N TYR A 204 -5.14 5.79 12.43
CA TYR A 204 -5.08 6.85 11.43
C TYR A 204 -6.17 7.87 11.70
N HIS A 205 -5.76 9.12 11.95
CA HIS A 205 -6.66 10.18 12.39
C HIS A 205 -7.72 10.51 11.32
N VAL A 206 -8.98 10.59 11.75
CA VAL A 206 -10.10 11.06 10.92
C VAL A 206 -10.55 12.42 11.45
N PRO A 207 -10.28 13.53 10.74
CA PRO A 207 -10.75 14.84 11.16
C PRO A 207 -12.27 14.87 11.30
N ARG A 208 -12.77 15.34 12.45
CA ARG A 208 -14.23 15.49 12.69
C ARG A 208 -14.91 16.37 11.63
N SER A 209 -14.19 17.30 11.01
CA SER A 209 -14.70 18.13 9.91
C SER A 209 -14.89 17.40 8.58
N PHE A 210 -14.39 16.17 8.44
CA PHE A 210 -14.55 15.36 7.23
C PHE A 210 -15.80 14.45 7.30
N VAL A 211 -16.47 14.38 8.44
CA VAL A 211 -17.54 13.42 8.71
C VAL A 211 -18.84 14.09 9.11
N GLU A 212 -19.93 13.48 8.71
CA GLU A 212 -21.30 13.75 9.12
C GLU A 212 -21.74 12.76 10.22
N PRO A 213 -22.85 13.00 10.93
CA PRO A 213 -23.35 12.07 11.95
C PRO A 213 -23.58 10.64 11.45
N SER A 214 -23.98 10.48 10.18
CA SER A 214 -24.29 9.19 9.57
C SER A 214 -24.02 9.18 8.08
N GLY A 215 -23.85 7.99 7.49
CA GLY A 215 -23.76 7.83 6.04
C GLY A 215 -22.41 8.25 5.43
N ASN A 216 -21.33 8.18 6.20
CA ASN A 216 -19.99 8.55 5.72
C ASN A 216 -19.41 7.46 4.84
N LEU A 217 -18.89 7.82 3.67
CA LEU A 217 -18.18 6.92 2.78
C LEU A 217 -16.73 6.74 3.24
N LEU A 218 -16.32 5.51 3.50
CA LEU A 218 -14.91 5.12 3.57
C LEU A 218 -14.53 4.45 2.25
N VAL A 219 -13.41 4.87 1.67
CA VAL A 219 -12.72 4.14 0.58
C VAL A 219 -11.28 3.86 1.01
N LEU A 220 -10.82 2.64 0.75
CA LEU A 220 -9.45 2.19 1.00
C LEU A 220 -8.85 1.65 -0.30
N LEU A 221 -7.64 2.07 -0.62
CA LEU A 221 -6.76 1.33 -1.52
C LEU A 221 -5.88 0.43 -0.65
N GLU A 222 -5.86 -0.88 -0.92
CA GLU A 222 -4.99 -1.87 -0.27
C GLU A 222 -4.00 -2.42 -1.29
N GLU A 223 -2.72 -2.20 -1.04
CA GLU A 223 -1.59 -2.47 -1.94
C GLU A 223 -0.99 -3.86 -1.70
N ASP A 224 -0.85 -4.29 -0.45
CA ASP A 224 -0.17 -5.53 -0.07
C ASP A 224 -1.16 -6.69 0.10
N GLY A 225 -2.35 -6.37 0.62
CA GLY A 225 -3.38 -7.34 1.01
C GLY A 225 -3.64 -7.28 2.51
N GLY A 226 -4.93 -7.21 2.87
CA GLY A 226 -5.38 -7.13 4.25
C GLY A 226 -6.78 -7.72 4.45
N ASP A 227 -7.24 -7.71 5.70
CA ASP A 227 -8.61 -8.06 6.07
C ASP A 227 -9.42 -6.79 6.39
N PRO A 228 -10.25 -6.29 5.44
CA PRO A 228 -11.07 -5.11 5.66
C PRO A 228 -12.16 -5.32 6.71
N LEU A 229 -12.50 -6.55 7.10
CA LEU A 229 -13.49 -6.81 8.17
C LEU A 229 -12.96 -6.44 9.56
N GLY A 230 -11.65 -6.34 9.72
CA GLY A 230 -11.00 -5.91 10.96
C GLY A 230 -10.93 -4.39 11.13
N VAL A 231 -11.28 -3.62 10.10
CA VAL A 231 -11.26 -2.16 10.15
C VAL A 231 -12.37 -1.65 11.05
N THR A 232 -12.01 -0.80 12.02
CA THR A 232 -12.95 -0.21 12.98
C THR A 232 -12.69 1.29 13.16
N LEU A 233 -13.76 2.06 13.37
CA LEU A 233 -13.66 3.44 13.83
C LEU A 233 -13.59 3.47 15.37
N VAL A 234 -12.64 4.21 15.92
CA VAL A 234 -12.46 4.37 17.37
C VAL A 234 -12.42 5.85 17.76
N THR A 235 -12.82 6.15 18.99
CA THR A 235 -12.58 7.46 19.61
C THR A 235 -11.31 7.42 20.44
N VAL A 236 -10.53 8.50 20.42
CA VAL A 236 -9.29 8.62 21.20
C VAL A 236 -9.52 9.60 22.34
N SER A 237 -9.37 9.16 23.59
CA SER A 237 -9.51 10.01 24.77
C SER A 237 -8.14 10.31 25.41
N THR A 238 -7.98 11.49 26.00
CA THR A 238 -6.74 11.84 26.72
C THR A 238 -6.70 11.35 28.16
N ASP A 239 -7.82 10.85 28.69
CA ASP A 239 -7.82 10.22 30.02
C ASP A 239 -7.04 8.90 30.03
N ASP A 240 -6.81 8.30 28.85
CA ASP A 240 -5.87 7.18 28.64
C ASP A 240 -4.37 7.59 28.76
N ILE A 241 -4.05 8.89 28.82
CA ILE A 241 -2.66 9.43 28.85
C ILE A 241 -2.23 9.83 30.28
N LYS A 242 -3.11 9.78 31.28
CA LYS A 242 -2.77 10.11 32.68
C LYS A 242 -2.10 8.95 33.42
N GLU A 243 -0.96 8.48 32.92
CA GLU A 243 0.05 7.79 33.74
C GLU A 243 1.41 7.81 33.02
N LYS A 244 2.09 8.98 33.05
CA LYS A 244 3.56 9.13 32.93
C LYS A 244 3.97 10.62 32.93
N SER A 245 3.86 11.27 34.08
CA SER A 245 4.67 12.47 34.38
C SER A 245 5.42 12.29 35.70
N SER A 246 6.34 11.33 35.72
CA SER A 246 7.56 11.44 36.52
C SER A 246 8.61 10.47 35.95
N THR A 247 9.76 10.99 35.54
CA THR A 247 10.98 10.20 35.28
C THR A 247 11.84 10.15 36.55
N PRO A 248 12.72 9.14 36.75
CA PRO A 248 13.31 8.27 35.72
C PRO A 248 13.27 6.74 35.95
N SER A 249 13.55 6.04 34.84
CA SER A 249 13.95 4.62 34.63
C SER A 249 12.83 3.59 34.37
N PRO A 250 12.86 2.87 33.23
CA PRO A 250 11.76 2.01 32.81
C PRO A 250 11.89 0.60 33.41
N SER A 251 10.91 0.20 34.21
CA SER A 251 10.51 -1.19 34.34
C SER A 251 9.30 -1.42 33.43
N ILE A 252 9.38 -2.50 32.64
CA ILE A 252 8.37 -2.99 31.71
C ILE A 252 7.08 -3.24 32.49
N ASP A 253 5.96 -2.66 32.05
CA ASP A 253 4.64 -3.16 32.41
C ASP A 253 3.77 -3.26 31.16
N THR A 254 3.36 -4.49 30.90
CA THR A 254 2.51 -4.92 29.80
C THR A 254 1.07 -4.91 30.30
N ASN A 255 0.29 -3.88 29.99
CA ASN A 255 -1.17 -3.93 29.85
C ASN A 255 -1.77 -2.52 29.66
N SER A 256 -2.12 -2.15 28.44
CA SER A 256 -3.10 -1.09 28.19
C SER A 256 -4.31 -1.69 27.49
N LYS A 257 -5.44 -1.75 28.21
CA LYS A 257 -6.74 -2.16 27.67
C LYS A 257 -7.40 -0.96 27.01
N TYR A 258 -7.48 -0.95 25.68
CA TYR A 258 -8.34 -0.03 24.95
C TYR A 258 -9.81 -0.42 25.19
N SER A 259 -10.62 0.49 25.71
CA SER A 259 -12.09 0.35 25.71
C SER A 259 -12.64 0.72 24.34
N LEU A 260 -13.05 -0.29 23.56
CA LEU A 260 -13.65 -0.14 22.24
C LEU A 260 -15.19 0.01 22.37
N PRO A 261 -15.80 1.11 21.92
CA PRO A 261 -17.15 1.06 21.38
C PRO A 261 -17.08 0.33 20.03
N ASP A 262 -17.70 -0.84 19.94
CA ASP A 262 -17.61 -1.78 18.80
C ASP A 262 -18.54 -1.33 17.65
N THR A 263 -18.05 -0.43 16.79
CA THR A 263 -18.67 -0.15 15.48
C THR A 263 -17.85 -0.82 14.38
N ARG A 264 -17.89 -2.16 14.32
CA ARG A 264 -17.31 -2.92 13.21
C ARG A 264 -18.05 -2.61 11.92
N MET A 265 -17.32 -2.53 10.82
CA MET A 265 -17.92 -2.60 9.48
C MET A 265 -18.70 -3.90 9.35
N ARG A 266 -20.00 -3.82 9.09
CA ARG A 266 -20.84 -5.01 8.98
C ARG A 266 -20.59 -5.66 7.62
N ARG A 267 -20.64 -7.00 7.59
CA ARG A 267 -20.44 -7.84 6.39
C ARG A 267 -21.28 -7.45 5.16
N GLY A 268 -22.35 -6.68 5.30
CA GLY A 268 -23.23 -6.26 4.20
C GLY A 268 -22.77 -4.98 3.48
N ASP A 269 -21.87 -4.21 4.09
CA ASP A 269 -21.57 -2.84 3.64
C ASP A 269 -20.24 -2.74 2.87
N LEU A 270 -19.46 -3.83 2.83
CA LEU A 270 -18.19 -3.89 2.12
C LEU A 270 -18.38 -4.32 0.67
N LYS A 271 -17.91 -3.48 -0.25
CA LYS A 271 -17.78 -3.84 -1.67
C LYS A 271 -16.36 -3.60 -2.15
N PHE A 272 -15.92 -4.37 -3.14
CA PHE A 272 -14.56 -4.29 -3.68
C PHE A 272 -14.53 -4.22 -5.21
N SER A 273 -13.48 -3.61 -5.77
CA SER A 273 -13.18 -3.50 -7.20
C SER A 273 -11.69 -3.70 -7.46
#